data_AF-U9TWY9-F1
#
_entry.id   AF-U9TWY9-F1
#
_cell.length_a   1.000
_cell.length_b   1.000
_cell.length_c   1.000
_cell.angle_alpha   90.00
_cell.angle_beta   90.00
_cell.angle_gamma   90.00
#
_symmetry.space_group_name_H-M   'P 1'
#
loop_
_entity.id
_entity.type
_entity.pdbx_description
1 polymer ?
#
loop_
_entity_poly.entity_id
_entity_poly.type
_entity_poly.pdbx_seq_one_letter_code
_entity_poly.pdbx_strand_id
1 'polypeptide(L)'
;GTQLVKDFNNPRLNTRGYIAKDPEKKLIVVAFRGTVPGSIKNYISDFIIYHDAWEGSPGLVHHGFLNAWEQIQPQVTDDLLKLIRENPDFSVGFTGHSLGAALTTFAALDAMHKAPELAKNEKMFISTFGQPRVGDEKFAKFVDENIKAVRTIVRGDPITRLPPTWPIPFIGSYRHFGEELYINNPDQDPAAFIECRAEDPQCSESVSLGQLSLKYHSGPYYGVNMRDANRGPNDEDDENYDYSADPYFNYDPNYNYGGAMGVNGIDGAKGVNGTKEVNATKEVNGTKGVNGVDRAKGYR
;
A
#
# COMPACT_ATOMS: atom_id res chain seq x y z
N GLY A 1 -13.06 -17.04 7.65
CA GLY A 1 -12.61 -15.84 8.38
C GLY A 1 -11.12 -15.88 8.62
N THR A 2 -10.47 -14.72 8.66
CA THR A 2 -9.02 -14.61 8.92
C THR A 2 -8.68 -15.14 10.32
N GLN A 3 -7.50 -15.73 10.48
CA GLN A 3 -6.96 -16.33 11.71
C GLN A 3 -5.56 -15.78 11.98
N LEU A 4 -5.30 -15.26 13.18
CA LEU A 4 -3.96 -14.84 13.59
C LEU A 4 -3.08 -16.08 13.76
N VAL A 5 -1.91 -16.07 13.13
CA VAL A 5 -0.88 -17.12 13.29
C VAL A 5 0.17 -16.68 14.29
N LYS A 6 0.66 -15.45 14.16
CA LYS A 6 1.72 -14.90 15.01
C LYS A 6 1.67 -13.38 15.04
N ASP A 7 1.81 -12.78 16.21
CA ASP A 7 2.21 -11.39 16.36
C ASP A 7 3.71 -11.29 16.66
N PHE A 8 4.34 -10.22 16.21
CA PHE A 8 5.76 -9.97 16.50
C PHE A 8 6.01 -8.48 16.70
N ASN A 9 6.93 -8.17 17.60
CA ASN A 9 7.31 -6.80 17.88
C ASN A 9 8.77 -6.67 18.29
N ASN A 10 9.31 -5.47 18.08
CA ASN A 10 10.57 -5.02 18.65
C ASN A 10 10.35 -3.63 19.27
N PRO A 11 10.30 -3.54 20.62
CA PRO A 11 10.05 -2.28 21.31
C PRO A 11 11.16 -1.24 21.12
N ARG A 12 12.42 -1.66 20.85
CA ARG A 12 13.55 -0.73 20.72
C ARG A 12 13.44 0.15 19.48
N LEU A 13 12.97 -0.42 18.38
CA LEU A 13 12.75 0.30 17.12
C LEU A 13 11.27 0.57 16.83
N ASN A 14 10.38 0.24 17.78
CA ASN A 14 8.93 0.37 17.63
C ASN A 14 8.38 -0.33 16.36
N THR A 15 9.02 -1.41 15.94
CA THR A 15 8.58 -2.25 14.82
C THR A 15 7.55 -3.25 15.32
N ARG A 16 6.42 -3.39 14.62
CA ARG A 16 5.39 -4.38 14.94
C ARG A 16 4.79 -4.94 13.66
N GLY A 17 4.33 -6.18 13.71
CA GLY A 17 3.58 -6.78 12.64
C GLY A 17 2.94 -8.09 13.07
N TYR A 18 2.32 -8.76 12.11
CA TYR A 18 1.73 -10.07 12.32
C TYR A 18 1.74 -10.91 11.05
N ILE A 19 1.60 -12.21 11.25
CA ILE A 19 1.26 -13.21 10.23
C ILE A 19 -0.15 -13.69 10.52
N ALA A 20 -1.02 -13.62 9.52
CA ALA A 20 -2.38 -14.15 9.58
C ALA A 20 -2.66 -15.07 8.40
N LYS A 21 -3.67 -15.92 8.52
CA LYS A 21 -4.13 -16.81 7.46
C LYS A 21 -5.63 -16.66 7.28
N ASP A 22 -6.09 -16.52 6.05
CA ASP A 22 -7.50 -16.60 5.66
C ASP A 22 -7.71 -17.89 4.86
N PRO A 23 -8.24 -18.96 5.49
CA PRO A 23 -8.44 -20.23 4.82
C PRO A 23 -9.47 -20.18 3.69
N GLU A 24 -10.48 -19.30 3.79
CA GLU A 24 -11.53 -19.19 2.77
C GLU A 24 -10.99 -18.55 1.50
N LYS A 25 -10.12 -17.56 1.64
CA LYS A 25 -9.44 -16.89 0.51
C LYS A 25 -8.14 -17.57 0.09
N LYS A 26 -7.74 -18.66 0.78
CA LYS A 26 -6.44 -19.31 0.61
C LYS A 26 -5.29 -18.30 0.61
N LEU A 27 -5.25 -17.45 1.63
CA LEU A 27 -4.32 -16.32 1.69
C LEU A 27 -3.57 -16.30 3.03
N ILE A 28 -2.26 -16.19 2.99
CA ILE A 28 -1.41 -15.81 4.10
C ILE A 28 -1.15 -14.31 3.98
N VAL A 29 -1.31 -13.56 5.08
CA VAL A 29 -1.06 -12.13 5.14
C VAL A 29 0.09 -11.88 6.09
N VAL A 30 1.10 -11.16 5.61
CA VAL A 30 2.19 -10.64 6.43
C VAL A 30 2.08 -9.12 6.44
N ALA A 31 1.81 -8.55 7.61
CA ALA A 31 1.56 -7.13 7.76
C ALA A 31 2.56 -6.49 8.70
N PHE A 32 3.07 -5.31 8.32
CA PHE A 32 3.95 -4.49 9.15
C PHE A 32 3.34 -3.11 9.39
N ARG A 33 3.46 -2.67 10.64
CA ARG A 33 3.01 -1.38 11.12
C ARG A 33 3.98 -0.26 10.70
N GLY A 34 3.43 0.89 10.31
CA GLY A 34 4.17 2.14 10.18
C GLY A 34 4.49 2.82 11.51
N THR A 35 5.20 3.94 11.44
CA THR A 35 5.51 4.77 12.61
C THR A 35 4.24 5.32 13.27
N VAL A 36 4.22 5.44 14.60
CA VAL A 36 3.12 6.10 15.34
C VAL A 36 2.85 7.52 14.76
N PRO A 37 1.60 7.93 14.52
CA PRO A 37 1.27 9.19 13.84
C PRO A 37 1.88 10.47 14.44
N GLY A 38 2.16 10.51 15.75
CA GLY A 38 2.88 11.62 16.38
C GLY A 38 4.37 11.69 16.06
N SER A 39 5.01 10.57 15.70
CA SER A 39 6.45 10.49 15.45
C SER A 39 6.81 10.52 13.97
N ILE A 40 5.83 10.48 13.05
CA ILE A 40 6.11 10.49 11.61
C ILE A 40 6.89 11.75 11.21
N LYS A 41 6.55 12.92 11.78
CA LYS A 41 7.29 14.17 11.53
C LYS A 41 8.75 14.09 11.95
N ASN A 42 9.02 13.53 13.14
CA ASN A 42 10.37 13.33 13.64
C ASN A 42 11.13 12.31 12.77
N TYR A 43 10.46 11.25 12.35
CA TYR A 43 11.07 10.26 11.46
C TYR A 43 11.44 10.84 10.09
N ILE A 44 10.64 11.76 9.55
CA ILE A 44 10.96 12.51 8.32
C ILE A 44 12.16 13.45 8.55
N SER A 45 12.22 14.18 9.66
CA SER A 45 13.32 15.11 9.93
C SER A 45 14.64 14.39 10.21
N ASP A 46 14.56 13.23 10.85
CA ASP A 46 15.71 12.42 11.28
C ASP A 46 16.10 11.36 10.24
N PHE A 47 15.49 11.41 9.05
CA PHE A 47 15.57 10.36 8.05
C PHE A 47 17.02 10.18 7.55
N ILE A 48 17.70 9.14 8.04
CA ILE A 48 19.07 8.80 7.68
C ILE A 48 19.09 8.05 6.34
N ILE A 49 19.37 8.79 5.27
CA ILE A 49 19.35 8.32 3.87
C ILE A 49 20.56 7.48 3.41
N TYR A 50 21.39 6.93 4.30
CA TYR A 50 22.53 6.12 3.88
C TYR A 50 22.10 4.80 3.25
N HIS A 51 22.90 4.32 2.31
CA HIS A 51 22.74 3.02 1.69
C HIS A 51 23.61 1.97 2.38
N ASP A 52 23.07 0.76 2.50
CA ASP A 52 23.80 -0.45 2.86
C ASP A 52 23.66 -1.52 1.79
N ALA A 53 24.66 -2.41 1.71
CA ALA A 53 24.53 -3.66 0.99
C ALA A 53 23.73 -4.66 1.82
N TRP A 54 22.87 -5.44 1.16
CA TRP A 54 22.07 -6.47 1.82
C TRP A 54 22.12 -7.76 1.03
N GLU A 55 22.34 -8.91 1.67
CA GLU A 55 22.47 -10.21 1.01
C GLU A 55 21.22 -10.62 0.23
N GLY A 56 20.03 -10.15 0.65
CA GLY A 56 18.75 -10.43 0.00
C GLY A 56 18.53 -9.73 -1.35
N SER A 57 19.46 -8.87 -1.80
CA SER A 57 19.34 -8.16 -3.08
C SER A 57 20.72 -7.81 -3.68
N PRO A 58 20.85 -7.71 -5.01
CA PRO A 58 22.08 -7.27 -5.64
C PRO A 58 22.26 -5.73 -5.61
N GLY A 59 21.23 -4.94 -5.29
CA GLY A 59 21.27 -3.48 -5.15
C GLY A 59 21.36 -3.00 -3.70
N LEU A 60 21.66 -1.71 -3.52
CA LEU A 60 21.76 -1.08 -2.21
C LEU A 60 20.38 -0.71 -1.65
N VAL A 61 20.25 -0.77 -0.33
CA VAL A 61 19.01 -0.49 0.40
C VAL A 61 19.21 0.57 1.47
N HIS A 62 18.12 1.20 1.90
CA HIS A 62 18.14 2.18 2.97
C HIS A 62 18.59 1.56 4.31
N HIS A 63 19.68 2.07 4.89
CA HIS A 63 20.28 1.60 6.14
C HIS A 63 19.25 1.48 7.28
N GLY A 64 18.46 2.53 7.50
CA GLY A 64 17.49 2.56 8.59
C GLY A 64 16.39 1.51 8.46
N PHE A 65 15.99 1.17 7.22
CA PHE A 65 14.99 0.14 6.99
C PHE A 65 15.58 -1.26 7.12
N LEU A 66 16.81 -1.45 6.63
CA LEU A 66 17.53 -2.71 6.78
C LEU A 66 17.76 -3.05 8.26
N ASN A 67 18.29 -2.11 9.05
CA ASN A 67 18.50 -2.31 10.48
C ASN A 67 17.17 -2.62 11.23
N ALA A 68 16.07 -1.95 10.84
CA ALA A 68 14.76 -2.25 11.41
C ALA A 68 14.25 -3.64 11.03
N TRP A 69 14.52 -4.09 9.80
CA TRP A 69 14.20 -5.43 9.34
C TRP A 69 15.02 -6.50 10.06
N GLU A 70 16.35 -6.37 10.09
CA GLU A 70 17.25 -7.38 10.68
C GLU A 70 16.94 -7.66 12.14
N GLN A 71 16.46 -6.65 12.87
CA GLN A 71 16.07 -6.81 14.27
C GLN A 71 14.75 -7.55 14.50
N ILE A 72 13.89 -7.66 13.48
CA ILE A 72 12.61 -8.40 13.57
C ILE A 72 12.62 -9.69 12.74
N GLN A 73 13.51 -9.79 11.75
CA GLN A 73 13.62 -10.90 10.81
C GLN A 73 13.62 -12.30 11.49
N PRO A 74 14.36 -12.53 12.60
CA PRO A 74 14.37 -13.85 13.26
C PRO A 74 13.00 -14.28 13.79
N GLN A 75 12.09 -13.35 14.04
CA GLN A 75 10.73 -13.64 14.50
C GLN A 75 9.75 -13.89 13.35
N VAL A 76 10.13 -13.58 12.10
CA VAL A 76 9.20 -13.59 10.96
C VAL A 76 9.51 -14.73 10.00
N THR A 77 10.74 -14.81 9.51
CA THR A 77 11.02 -15.57 8.28
C THR A 77 10.80 -17.07 8.43
N ASP A 78 11.28 -17.67 9.51
CA ASP A 78 11.22 -19.12 9.66
C ASP A 78 9.78 -19.62 9.87
N ASP A 79 8.97 -18.86 10.62
CA ASP A 79 7.55 -19.15 10.82
C ASP A 79 6.74 -18.92 9.55
N LEU A 80 7.04 -17.87 8.79
CA LEU A 80 6.43 -17.62 7.48
C LEU A 80 6.72 -18.77 6.51
N LEU A 81 7.98 -19.17 6.36
CA LEU A 81 8.37 -20.27 5.48
C LEU A 81 7.75 -21.60 5.91
N LYS A 82 7.64 -21.86 7.22
CA LYS A 82 6.90 -23.02 7.73
C LYS A 82 5.43 -22.97 7.32
N LEU A 83 4.76 -21.84 7.52
CA LEU A 83 3.35 -21.68 7.18
C LEU A 83 3.08 -21.84 5.67
N ILE A 84 3.98 -21.32 4.83
CA ILE A 84 3.91 -21.50 3.36
C ILE A 84 4.01 -22.98 2.99
N ARG A 85 4.95 -23.73 3.59
CA ARG A 85 5.10 -25.17 3.33
C ARG A 85 3.88 -26.00 3.78
N GLU A 86 3.25 -25.61 4.88
CA GLU A 86 2.03 -26.24 5.38
C GLU A 86 0.78 -25.91 4.55
N ASN A 87 0.83 -24.86 3.74
CA ASN A 87 -0.30 -24.37 2.94
C ASN A 87 0.14 -24.07 1.48
N PRO A 88 0.61 -25.07 0.72
CA PRO A 88 1.23 -24.87 -0.60
C PRO A 88 0.26 -24.35 -1.67
N ASP A 89 -1.05 -24.47 -1.45
CA ASP A 89 -2.07 -23.93 -2.33
C ASP A 89 -2.42 -22.47 -2.06
N PHE A 90 -1.91 -21.86 -0.97
CA PHE A 90 -2.23 -20.50 -0.56
C PHE A 90 -1.36 -19.47 -1.28
N SER A 91 -1.93 -18.28 -1.49
CA SER A 91 -1.19 -17.07 -1.84
C SER A 91 -0.59 -16.42 -0.59
N VAL A 92 0.47 -15.64 -0.76
CA VAL A 92 1.12 -14.86 0.30
C VAL A 92 1.11 -13.39 -0.08
N GLY A 93 0.30 -12.61 0.64
CA GLY A 93 0.22 -11.17 0.52
C GLY A 93 1.07 -10.48 1.58
N PHE A 94 1.95 -9.61 1.13
CA PHE A 94 2.78 -8.76 1.98
C PHE A 94 2.20 -7.35 1.94
N THR A 95 1.83 -6.79 3.10
CA THR A 95 1.26 -5.45 3.18
C THR A 95 1.82 -4.62 4.32
N GLY A 96 1.70 -3.30 4.22
CA GLY A 96 2.18 -2.37 5.22
C GLY A 96 1.95 -0.93 4.78
N HIS A 97 1.94 -0.03 5.76
CA HIS A 97 1.82 1.40 5.55
C HIS A 97 3.09 2.12 6.00
N SER A 98 3.50 3.19 5.31
CA SER A 98 4.64 4.03 5.72
C SER A 98 5.94 3.22 5.88
N LEU A 99 6.63 3.35 7.01
CA LEU A 99 7.77 2.49 7.39
C LEU A 99 7.45 0.99 7.26
N GLY A 100 6.24 0.57 7.64
CA GLY A 100 5.81 -0.82 7.54
C GLY A 100 5.86 -1.33 6.11
N ALA A 101 5.48 -0.50 5.13
CA ALA A 101 5.58 -0.85 3.71
C ALA A 101 7.02 -1.15 3.26
N ALA A 102 8.01 -0.42 3.80
CA ALA A 102 9.42 -0.72 3.52
C ALA A 102 9.81 -2.09 4.11
N LEU A 103 9.45 -2.37 5.36
CA LEU A 103 9.76 -3.65 6.03
C LEU A 103 9.11 -4.85 5.34
N THR A 104 7.88 -4.67 4.87
CA THR A 104 7.15 -5.65 4.07
C THR A 104 7.91 -6.07 2.81
N THR A 105 8.61 -5.13 2.17
CA THR A 105 9.47 -5.41 1.00
C THR A 105 10.64 -6.30 1.40
N PHE A 106 11.31 -6.00 2.51
CA PHE A 106 12.39 -6.87 3.03
C PHE A 106 11.88 -8.26 3.40
N ALA A 107 10.71 -8.37 4.05
CA ALA A 107 10.13 -9.66 4.43
C ALA A 107 9.85 -10.55 3.22
N ALA A 108 9.32 -9.99 2.13
CA ALA A 108 9.06 -10.72 0.91
C ALA A 108 10.37 -11.18 0.24
N LEU A 109 11.35 -10.28 0.11
CA LEU A 109 12.63 -10.58 -0.50
C LEU A 109 13.47 -11.57 0.33
N ASP A 110 13.44 -11.49 1.68
CA ASP A 110 14.13 -12.43 2.57
C ASP A 110 13.53 -13.84 2.49
N ALA A 111 12.20 -13.95 2.38
CA ALA A 111 11.53 -15.23 2.15
C ALA A 111 12.01 -15.87 0.83
N MET A 112 12.11 -15.09 -0.25
CA MET A 112 12.62 -15.57 -1.54
C MET A 112 14.13 -15.88 -1.49
N HIS A 113 14.90 -15.11 -0.73
CA HIS A 113 16.33 -15.38 -0.55
C HIS A 113 16.56 -16.73 0.16
N LYS A 114 15.81 -17.03 1.22
CA LYS A 114 15.91 -18.29 1.97
C LYS A 114 15.22 -19.48 1.28
N ALA A 115 14.23 -19.22 0.43
CA ALA A 115 13.50 -20.22 -0.33
C ALA A 115 13.38 -19.77 -1.80
N PRO A 116 14.44 -19.95 -2.61
CA PRO A 116 14.51 -19.45 -3.99
C PRO A 116 13.38 -19.92 -4.91
N GLU A 117 12.72 -21.04 -4.61
CA GLU A 117 11.53 -21.51 -5.32
C GLU A 117 10.32 -20.59 -5.21
N LEU A 118 10.34 -19.65 -4.25
CA LEU A 118 9.33 -18.63 -4.07
C LEU A 118 9.52 -17.41 -5.00
N ALA A 119 10.70 -17.24 -5.59
CA ALA A 119 10.94 -16.15 -6.53
C ALA A 119 10.13 -16.32 -7.81
N LYS A 120 9.57 -15.22 -8.32
CA LYS A 120 8.70 -15.18 -9.52
C LYS A 120 7.44 -16.04 -9.38
N ASN A 121 7.06 -16.38 -8.15
CA ASN A 121 5.83 -17.12 -7.87
C ASN A 121 4.65 -16.15 -7.91
N GLU A 122 3.72 -16.36 -8.83
CA GLU A 122 2.51 -15.53 -9.00
C GLU A 122 1.59 -15.52 -7.77
N LYS A 123 1.77 -16.48 -6.85
CA LYS A 123 1.06 -16.55 -5.58
C LYS A 123 1.62 -15.59 -4.52
N MET A 124 2.77 -14.97 -4.75
CA MET A 124 3.36 -14.00 -3.82
C MET A 124 3.30 -12.59 -4.41
N PHE A 125 2.85 -11.63 -3.60
CA PHE A 125 2.74 -10.25 -4.03
C PHE A 125 2.89 -9.27 -2.87
N ILE A 126 3.33 -8.05 -3.20
CA ILE A 126 3.44 -6.92 -2.28
C ILE A 126 2.32 -5.92 -2.62
N SER A 127 1.58 -5.48 -1.61
CA SER A 127 0.57 -4.43 -1.73
C SER A 127 0.73 -3.44 -0.57
N THR A 128 1.21 -2.24 -0.84
CA THR A 128 1.60 -1.27 0.20
C THR A 128 0.90 0.07 0.07
N PHE A 129 0.95 0.85 1.14
CA PHE A 129 0.29 2.15 1.25
C PHE A 129 1.28 3.23 1.72
N GLY A 130 1.39 4.33 0.99
CA GLY A 130 2.27 5.44 1.40
C GLY A 130 3.74 5.01 1.56
N GLN A 131 4.22 4.10 0.70
CA GLN A 131 5.55 3.51 0.81
C GLN A 131 6.66 4.52 0.44
N PRO A 132 7.70 4.71 1.27
CA PRO A 132 8.91 5.45 0.89
C PRO A 132 9.77 4.67 -0.12
N ARG A 133 10.74 5.32 -0.76
CA ARG A 133 11.73 4.60 -1.59
C ARG A 133 12.63 3.75 -0.69
N VAL A 134 12.84 2.50 -1.07
CA VAL A 134 13.51 1.51 -0.21
C VAL A 134 14.98 1.30 -0.56
N GLY A 135 15.36 1.48 -1.82
CA GLY A 135 16.72 1.26 -2.29
C GLY A 135 17.04 1.96 -3.59
N ASP A 136 18.20 1.63 -4.14
CA ASP A 136 18.69 2.17 -5.40
C ASP A 136 17.95 1.58 -6.63
N GLU A 137 18.33 2.03 -7.83
CA GLU A 137 17.75 1.55 -9.08
C GLU A 137 17.95 0.04 -9.30
N LYS A 138 19.08 -0.51 -8.84
CA LYS A 138 19.39 -1.93 -8.98
C LYS A 138 18.50 -2.77 -8.05
N PHE A 139 18.24 -2.29 -6.84
CA PHE A 139 17.28 -2.87 -5.92
C PHE A 139 15.86 -2.81 -6.49
N ALA A 140 15.43 -1.64 -7.00
CA ALA A 140 14.11 -1.46 -7.56
C ALA A 140 13.84 -2.44 -8.72
N LYS A 141 14.80 -2.55 -9.65
CA LYS A 141 14.74 -3.51 -10.76
C LYS A 141 14.70 -4.96 -10.27
N PHE A 142 15.49 -5.29 -9.23
CA PHE A 142 15.47 -6.63 -8.66
C PHE A 142 14.11 -7.01 -8.07
N VAL A 143 13.41 -6.06 -7.43
CA VAL A 143 12.04 -6.29 -6.95
C VAL A 143 11.10 -6.58 -8.12
N ASP A 144 11.10 -5.71 -9.14
CA ASP A 144 10.24 -5.84 -10.33
C ASP A 144 10.42 -7.17 -11.07
N GLU A 145 11.64 -7.70 -11.07
CA GLU A 145 11.96 -8.97 -11.72
C GLU A 145 11.52 -10.22 -10.93
N ASN A 146 11.26 -10.10 -9.62
CA ASN A 146 11.07 -11.26 -8.74
C ASN A 146 9.70 -11.34 -8.06
N ILE A 147 9.00 -10.22 -7.86
CA ILE A 147 7.70 -10.24 -7.18
C ILE A 147 6.80 -9.11 -7.69
N LYS A 148 5.50 -9.40 -7.87
CA LYS A 148 4.53 -8.36 -8.21
C LYS A 148 4.39 -7.41 -7.02
N ALA A 149 4.65 -6.13 -7.25
CA ALA A 149 4.53 -5.10 -6.24
C ALA A 149 3.60 -3.98 -6.70
N VAL A 150 2.65 -3.62 -5.83
CA VAL A 150 1.68 -2.54 -6.03
C VAL A 150 1.78 -1.57 -4.86
N ARG A 151 1.94 -0.29 -5.16
CA ARG A 151 2.03 0.79 -4.17
C ARG A 151 0.85 1.74 -4.35
N THR A 152 -0.02 1.83 -3.36
CA THR A 152 -1.12 2.81 -3.36
C THR A 152 -0.63 4.12 -2.75
N ILE A 153 -0.87 5.23 -3.45
CA ILE A 153 -0.42 6.57 -3.06
C ILE A 153 -1.60 7.52 -3.11
N VAL A 154 -1.77 8.32 -2.06
CA VAL A 154 -2.82 9.34 -1.98
C VAL A 154 -2.21 10.71 -2.23
N ARG A 155 -2.68 11.38 -3.28
CA ARG A 155 -2.38 12.78 -3.64
C ARG A 155 -0.91 13.16 -3.41
N GLY A 156 -0.67 14.20 -2.60
CA GLY A 156 0.66 14.74 -2.32
C GLY A 156 1.25 14.18 -1.03
N ASP A 157 1.23 12.86 -0.84
CA ASP A 157 1.89 12.23 0.30
C ASP A 157 3.41 12.52 0.27
N PRO A 158 3.99 13.23 1.25
CA PRO A 158 5.42 13.51 1.27
C PRO A 158 6.29 12.28 1.54
N ILE A 159 5.77 11.21 2.15
CA ILE A 159 6.58 10.02 2.50
C ILE A 159 7.00 9.26 1.24
N THR A 160 6.11 9.15 0.27
CA THR A 160 6.40 8.47 -1.01
C THR A 160 7.44 9.22 -1.84
N ARG A 161 7.71 10.50 -1.49
CA ARG A 161 8.72 11.35 -2.10
C ARG A 161 10.10 11.21 -1.46
N LEU A 162 10.26 10.36 -0.45
CA LEU A 162 11.49 10.22 0.33
C LEU A 162 12.06 8.78 0.31
N PRO A 163 13.40 8.63 0.34
CA PRO A 163 14.42 9.62 -0.05
C PRO A 163 14.18 10.20 -1.45
N PRO A 164 14.77 11.35 -1.83
CA PRO A 164 14.56 11.91 -3.17
C PRO A 164 15.23 11.09 -4.29
N THR A 165 14.78 11.30 -5.53
CA THR A 165 15.28 10.60 -6.72
C THR A 165 16.61 11.14 -7.24
N TRP A 166 16.90 12.42 -6.99
CA TRP A 166 18.15 13.02 -7.44
C TRP A 166 19.34 12.43 -6.67
N PRO A 167 20.49 12.25 -7.34
CA PRO A 167 21.66 11.69 -6.70
C PRO A 167 22.15 12.61 -5.58
N ILE A 168 22.32 12.03 -4.40
CA ILE A 168 22.84 12.70 -3.21
C ILE A 168 24.35 12.42 -3.16
N PRO A 169 25.21 13.44 -3.02
CA PRO A 169 26.66 13.26 -3.02
C PRO A 169 27.09 12.18 -2.02
N PHE A 170 27.94 11.25 -2.46
CA PHE A 170 28.46 10.10 -1.69
C PHE A 170 27.44 9.05 -1.25
N ILE A 171 26.15 9.27 -1.47
CA ILE A 171 25.07 8.34 -1.08
C ILE A 171 24.48 7.67 -2.33
N GLY A 172 24.31 8.40 -3.43
CA GLY A 172 23.65 7.91 -4.64
C GLY A 172 22.17 8.31 -4.70
N SER A 173 21.37 7.58 -5.48
CA SER A 173 19.96 7.88 -5.73
C SER A 173 19.06 6.72 -5.30
N TYR A 174 17.83 7.04 -4.91
CA TYR A 174 16.80 6.06 -4.60
C TYR A 174 15.76 5.99 -5.73
N ARG A 175 15.15 4.82 -5.91
CA ARG A 175 14.08 4.59 -6.89
C ARG A 175 12.95 3.78 -6.30
N HIS A 176 11.74 4.04 -6.79
CA HIS A 176 10.60 3.15 -6.58
C HIS A 176 10.61 2.00 -7.59
N PHE A 177 9.98 0.90 -7.19
CA PHE A 177 9.64 -0.27 -7.99
C PHE A 177 8.12 -0.41 -8.09
N GLY A 178 7.65 -1.35 -8.90
CA GLY A 178 6.27 -1.79 -8.96
C GLY A 178 5.31 -0.80 -9.62
N GLU A 179 4.04 -1.21 -9.64
CA GLU A 179 2.92 -0.40 -10.10
C GLU A 179 2.52 0.61 -9.02
N GLU A 180 2.14 1.81 -9.43
CA GLU A 180 1.57 2.84 -8.57
C GLU A 180 0.06 2.94 -8.83
N LEU A 181 -0.73 2.83 -7.76
CA LEU A 181 -2.16 3.14 -7.78
C LEU A 181 -2.37 4.50 -7.14
N TYR A 182 -2.59 5.53 -7.96
CA TYR A 182 -2.61 6.91 -7.54
C TYR A 182 -4.03 7.43 -7.31
N ILE A 183 -4.38 7.69 -6.04
CA ILE A 183 -5.65 8.30 -5.64
C ILE A 183 -5.48 9.83 -5.64
N ASN A 184 -5.86 10.46 -6.75
CA ASN A 184 -5.64 11.89 -6.95
C ASN A 184 -6.63 12.79 -6.18
N ASN A 185 -7.90 12.36 -6.05
CA ASN A 185 -8.95 13.14 -5.41
C ASN A 185 -9.68 12.35 -4.31
N PRO A 186 -9.00 12.06 -3.18
CA PRO A 186 -9.54 11.22 -2.13
C PRO A 186 -10.80 11.80 -1.45
N ASP A 187 -10.98 13.13 -1.51
CA ASP A 187 -12.14 13.81 -0.92
C ASP A 187 -13.43 13.60 -1.74
N GLN A 188 -13.30 13.31 -3.04
CA GLN A 188 -14.44 13.09 -3.95
C GLN A 188 -14.74 11.59 -4.13
N ASP A 189 -13.70 10.79 -4.39
CA ASP A 189 -13.82 9.35 -4.55
C ASP A 189 -12.53 8.68 -4.04
N PRO A 190 -12.52 8.18 -2.79
CA PRO A 190 -11.34 7.57 -2.20
C PRO A 190 -11.04 6.18 -2.76
N ALA A 191 -11.90 5.61 -3.62
CA ALA A 191 -11.69 4.34 -4.29
C ALA A 191 -11.21 4.48 -5.74
N ALA A 192 -11.37 5.65 -6.36
CA ALA A 192 -10.88 5.92 -7.70
C ALA A 192 -9.36 6.14 -7.71
N PHE A 193 -8.66 5.39 -8.57
CA PHE A 193 -7.21 5.51 -8.76
C PHE A 193 -6.83 5.56 -10.23
N ILE A 194 -5.65 6.09 -10.50
CA ILE A 194 -4.96 6.06 -11.78
C ILE A 194 -3.85 5.01 -11.67
N GLU A 195 -3.76 4.10 -12.64
CA GLU A 195 -2.67 3.13 -12.72
C GLU A 195 -1.46 3.75 -13.40
N CYS A 196 -0.32 3.66 -12.74
CA CYS A 196 0.94 4.24 -13.18
C CYS A 196 2.08 3.26 -12.95
N ARG A 197 3.23 3.50 -13.59
CA ARG A 197 4.42 2.69 -13.33
C ARG A 197 5.44 3.49 -12.54
N ALA A 198 5.91 2.90 -11.44
CA ALA A 198 7.00 3.42 -10.61
C ALA A 198 6.86 4.91 -10.24
N GLU A 199 7.52 5.80 -10.97
CA GLU A 199 7.62 7.24 -10.70
C GLU A 199 7.07 8.07 -11.87
N ASP A 200 5.88 7.71 -12.35
CA ASP A 200 5.26 8.34 -13.51
C ASP A 200 4.96 9.83 -13.24
N PRO A 201 5.49 10.77 -14.05
CA PRO A 201 5.29 12.21 -13.85
C PRO A 201 3.82 12.65 -13.98
N GLN A 202 2.91 11.78 -14.42
CA GLN A 202 1.47 12.05 -14.50
C GLN A 202 0.71 11.69 -13.21
N CYS A 203 1.36 11.05 -12.24
CA CYS A 203 0.71 10.51 -11.03
C CYS A 203 1.13 11.26 -9.77
N SER A 204 1.48 10.58 -8.67
CA SER A 204 1.93 11.28 -7.46
C SER A 204 3.16 12.16 -7.72
N GLU A 205 3.96 11.83 -8.74
CA GLU A 205 5.08 12.66 -9.13
C GLU A 205 4.70 14.03 -9.73
N SER A 206 3.45 14.18 -10.20
CA SER A 206 2.91 15.43 -10.75
C SER A 206 2.66 16.51 -9.69
N VAL A 207 2.54 16.13 -8.41
CA VAL A 207 2.22 17.06 -7.33
C VAL A 207 3.45 17.88 -6.95
N SER A 208 3.33 19.20 -7.02
CA SER A 208 4.44 20.10 -6.68
C SER A 208 4.82 20.02 -5.19
N LEU A 209 6.10 20.23 -4.86
CA LEU A 209 6.62 20.11 -3.49
C LEU A 209 5.84 20.98 -2.48
N GLY A 210 5.38 22.18 -2.88
CA GLY A 210 4.60 23.07 -2.02
C GLY A 210 3.16 22.61 -1.75
N GLN A 211 2.69 21.60 -2.46
CA GLN A 211 1.37 20.99 -2.29
C GLN A 211 1.43 19.66 -1.54
N LEU A 212 2.62 19.18 -1.18
CA LEU A 212 2.78 18.00 -0.37
C LEU A 212 2.24 18.24 1.05
N SER A 213 1.55 17.25 1.60
CA SER A 213 0.96 17.36 2.93
C SER A 213 0.90 16.01 3.61
N LEU A 214 1.37 15.97 4.85
CA LEU A 214 1.35 14.77 5.68
C LEU A 214 -0.08 14.25 5.94
N LYS A 215 -1.11 15.09 5.74
CA LYS A 215 -2.50 14.63 5.85
C LYS A 215 -2.81 13.49 4.86
N TYR A 216 -2.25 13.54 3.65
CA TYR A 216 -2.48 12.53 2.63
C TYR A 216 -1.77 11.22 2.94
N HIS A 217 -0.70 11.27 3.73
CA HIS A 217 0.01 10.07 4.16
C HIS A 217 -0.90 9.14 4.97
N SER A 218 -1.80 9.71 5.77
CA SER A 218 -2.78 8.95 6.55
C SER A 218 -3.96 8.44 5.70
N GLY A 219 -4.11 8.89 4.46
CA GLY A 219 -5.20 8.50 3.57
C GLY A 219 -6.27 9.58 3.42
N PRO A 220 -7.51 9.19 3.06
CA PRO A 220 -8.02 7.81 3.01
C PRO A 220 -7.44 6.99 1.84
N TYR A 221 -7.10 5.73 2.11
CA TYR A 221 -6.79 4.71 1.12
C TYR A 221 -8.02 3.81 0.96
N TYR A 222 -8.71 3.87 -0.18
CA TYR A 222 -9.95 3.11 -0.41
C TYR A 222 -11.02 3.34 0.67
N GLY A 223 -11.11 4.58 1.16
CA GLY A 223 -12.03 5.00 2.22
C GLY A 223 -11.54 4.71 3.65
N VAL A 224 -10.39 4.03 3.80
CA VAL A 224 -9.79 3.75 5.11
C VAL A 224 -8.73 4.78 5.42
N ASN A 225 -8.93 5.55 6.47
CA ASN A 225 -7.89 6.40 7.02
C ASN A 225 -7.04 5.56 7.97
N MET A 226 -5.73 5.53 7.74
CA MET A 226 -4.76 4.79 8.55
C MET A 226 -4.59 5.41 9.97
N ARG A 227 -5.27 6.53 10.25
CA ARG A 227 -5.49 7.06 11.60
C ARG A 227 -6.77 6.55 12.26
N ASP A 228 -7.77 6.13 11.46
CA ASP A 228 -9.16 5.91 11.88
C ASP A 228 -9.61 4.46 11.73
N ALA A 229 -8.73 3.50 11.45
CA ALA A 229 -9.14 2.14 11.06
C ALA A 229 -9.84 1.32 12.18
N ASN A 230 -10.24 1.98 13.28
CA ASN A 230 -11.13 1.47 14.33
C ASN A 230 -12.36 2.36 14.64
N ARG A 231 -12.67 3.42 13.87
CA ARG A 231 -13.83 4.28 14.17
C ARG A 231 -15.14 3.57 13.78
N GLY A 232 -16.01 3.32 14.75
CA GLY A 232 -17.43 3.11 14.47
C GLY A 232 -18.05 4.43 13.99
N PRO A 233 -19.23 4.41 13.34
CA PRO A 233 -19.86 5.62 12.75
C PRO A 233 -20.20 6.75 13.74
N ASN A 234 -19.87 6.64 15.04
CA ASN A 234 -20.28 7.56 16.10
C ASN A 234 -19.14 8.10 16.98
N ASP A 235 -17.86 7.86 16.69
CA ASP A 235 -16.76 8.28 17.59
C ASP A 235 -16.16 9.64 17.17
N GLU A 236 -16.30 10.65 18.03
CA GLU A 236 -15.73 12.00 17.85
C GLU A 236 -14.20 12.04 18.05
N ASP A 237 -13.58 13.12 17.54
CA ASP A 237 -12.13 13.34 17.50
C ASP A 237 -11.47 13.37 18.90
N ASP A 238 -10.93 12.24 19.34
CA ASP A 238 -10.14 12.15 20.56
C ASP A 238 -8.64 12.35 20.27
N GLU A 239 -8.05 13.40 20.83
CA GLU A 239 -6.60 13.69 20.78
C GLU A 239 -5.76 12.65 21.57
N ASN A 240 -6.41 11.70 22.27
CA ASN A 240 -5.78 10.66 23.09
C ASN A 240 -5.95 9.25 22.51
N TYR A 241 -5.97 9.12 21.18
CA TYR A 241 -6.19 7.87 20.45
C TYR A 241 -5.15 6.77 20.77
N ASP A 242 -5.64 5.58 21.18
CA ASP A 242 -4.82 4.40 21.45
C ASP A 242 -4.55 3.60 20.15
N TYR A 243 -3.38 3.83 19.57
CA TYR A 243 -2.89 3.15 18.36
C TYR A 243 -2.63 1.65 18.53
N SER A 244 -2.83 1.07 19.72
CA SER A 244 -2.63 -0.35 20.01
C SER A 244 -3.83 -1.23 19.66
N ALA A 245 -4.82 -0.73 18.90
CA ALA A 245 -6.04 -1.45 18.53
C ALA A 245 -6.30 -1.62 17.02
N ASP A 246 -5.63 -0.87 16.11
CA ASP A 246 -5.99 -0.78 14.68
C ASP A 246 -5.70 -2.07 13.87
N PRO A 247 -6.55 -2.59 12.97
CA PRO A 247 -6.39 -3.84 12.21
C PRO A 247 -5.06 -4.01 11.46
N TYR A 248 -4.41 -2.93 11.02
CA TYR A 248 -3.08 -2.96 10.38
C TYR A 248 -1.93 -2.81 11.40
N PHE A 249 -2.26 -2.47 12.65
CA PHE A 249 -1.37 -2.20 13.76
C PHE A 249 -1.43 -3.33 14.82
N ASN A 250 -2.58 -3.95 15.00
CA ASN A 250 -2.84 -5.32 15.43
C ASN A 250 -4.08 -5.88 14.73
N TYR A 251 -3.89 -7.08 14.26
CA TYR A 251 -4.87 -8.04 13.78
C TYR A 251 -6.35 -7.79 14.16
N ASP A 252 -7.21 -7.60 13.15
CA ASP A 252 -8.67 -7.66 13.25
C ASP A 252 -9.20 -8.83 12.39
N PRO A 253 -9.86 -9.84 12.96
CA PRO A 253 -10.39 -10.98 12.21
C PRO A 253 -11.52 -10.62 11.22
N ASN A 254 -12.15 -9.45 11.34
CA ASN A 254 -13.27 -9.03 10.50
C ASN A 254 -12.85 -8.13 9.33
N TYR A 255 -11.61 -7.65 9.31
CA TYR A 255 -11.14 -6.75 8.27
C TYR A 255 -10.89 -7.50 6.94
N ASN A 256 -11.36 -6.94 5.82
CA ASN A 256 -11.17 -7.54 4.49
C ASN A 256 -9.79 -7.24 3.90
N TYR A 257 -8.74 -7.82 4.49
CA TYR A 257 -7.36 -7.67 4.00
C TYR A 257 -7.21 -8.05 2.52
N GLY A 258 -7.92 -9.08 2.07
CA GLY A 258 -7.87 -9.49 0.67
C GLY A 258 -8.45 -8.46 -0.30
N GLY A 259 -9.56 -7.82 0.05
CA GLY A 259 -10.11 -6.71 -0.73
C GLY A 259 -9.19 -5.49 -0.73
N ALA A 260 -8.63 -5.14 0.43
CA ALA A 260 -7.72 -4.00 0.58
C ALA A 260 -6.39 -4.20 -0.18
N MET A 261 -5.91 -5.44 -0.27
CA MET A 261 -4.72 -5.80 -1.05
C MET A 261 -5.01 -6.04 -2.55
N GLY A 262 -6.28 -6.00 -2.97
CA GLY A 262 -6.68 -6.22 -4.36
C GLY A 262 -6.64 -7.68 -4.83
N VAL A 263 -6.59 -8.70 -3.95
CA VAL A 263 -6.55 -10.12 -4.40
C VAL A 263 -7.83 -10.59 -5.09
N ASN A 264 -8.96 -9.92 -4.85
CA ASN A 264 -10.19 -10.17 -5.61
C ASN A 264 -10.14 -9.61 -7.05
N GLY A 265 -9.12 -8.81 -7.38
CA GLY A 265 -8.91 -8.18 -8.69
C GLY A 265 -7.78 -8.79 -9.52
N ILE A 266 -7.09 -9.83 -9.04
CA ILE A 266 -5.99 -10.45 -9.80
C ILE A 266 -6.52 -11.36 -10.94
N ASP A 267 -7.82 -11.70 -10.92
CA ASP A 267 -8.58 -12.20 -12.09
C ASP A 267 -9.27 -11.07 -12.91
N GLY A 268 -8.92 -9.81 -12.65
CA GLY A 268 -9.50 -8.61 -13.27
C GLY A 268 -8.76 -8.09 -14.50
N ALA A 269 -8.07 -8.94 -15.26
CA ALA A 269 -7.55 -8.56 -16.58
C ALA A 269 -8.66 -8.51 -17.65
N LYS A 270 -9.68 -7.66 -17.44
CA LYS A 270 -10.53 -7.10 -18.52
C LYS A 270 -11.00 -5.72 -18.07
N GLY A 271 -10.48 -4.68 -18.71
CA GLY A 271 -11.14 -3.38 -18.66
C GLY A 271 -12.63 -3.53 -18.98
N VAL A 272 -13.47 -2.83 -18.23
CA VAL A 272 -14.85 -2.59 -18.64
C VAL A 272 -15.05 -1.08 -18.72
N ASN A 273 -14.88 -0.62 -19.96
CA ASN A 273 -15.49 0.52 -20.62
C ASN A 273 -15.26 1.93 -20.06
N GLY A 274 -14.33 2.62 -20.73
CA GLY A 274 -14.65 3.96 -21.21
C GLY A 274 -15.96 3.98 -22.00
N THR A 275 -16.78 4.99 -21.75
CA THR A 275 -18.04 5.38 -22.40
C THR A 275 -19.33 4.58 -22.14
N LYS A 276 -20.29 5.32 -21.55
CA LYS A 276 -21.75 5.18 -21.58
C LYS A 276 -22.37 3.91 -21.00
N GLU A 277 -22.98 4.07 -19.83
CA GLU A 277 -24.40 3.73 -19.65
C GLU A 277 -25.06 4.71 -18.68
N VAL A 278 -25.51 5.83 -19.27
CA VAL A 278 -26.61 6.62 -18.74
C VAL A 278 -27.87 5.89 -19.22
N ASN A 279 -28.46 5.05 -18.37
CA ASN A 279 -29.85 4.60 -18.47
C ASN A 279 -30.42 4.80 -17.06
N ALA A 280 -31.03 5.95 -16.75
CA ALA A 280 -32.34 6.39 -17.20
C ALA A 280 -33.42 5.30 -17.06
N THR A 281 -34.37 5.59 -16.14
CA THR A 281 -35.67 4.96 -15.82
C THR A 281 -35.59 3.74 -14.88
N LYS A 282 -36.27 3.69 -13.73
CA LYS A 282 -37.56 4.24 -13.24
C LYS A 282 -37.39 4.66 -11.76
N GLU A 283 -37.98 5.72 -11.22
CA GLU A 283 -39.43 5.96 -11.14
C GLU A 283 -39.83 7.41 -11.42
N VAL A 284 -40.97 7.52 -12.11
CA VAL A 284 -41.75 8.73 -12.31
C VAL A 284 -42.87 8.73 -11.27
N ASN A 285 -43.00 9.82 -10.52
CA ASN A 285 -44.23 10.34 -9.90
C ASN A 285 -43.96 11.83 -9.59
N GLY A 286 -44.65 12.84 -10.13
CA GLY A 286 -45.73 12.88 -11.09
C GLY A 286 -45.93 14.32 -11.59
N THR A 287 -46.49 14.42 -12.80
CA THR A 287 -47.36 15.49 -13.33
C THR A 287 -47.13 16.96 -12.93
N LYS A 288 -46.82 17.82 -13.92
CA LYS A 288 -47.78 18.78 -14.52
C LYS A 288 -47.09 19.67 -15.57
N GLY A 289 -47.77 19.86 -16.70
CA GLY A 289 -47.59 21.03 -17.57
C GLY A 289 -47.17 20.76 -19.01
N VAL A 290 -48.11 20.32 -19.84
CA VAL A 290 -48.02 20.38 -21.31
C VAL A 290 -48.46 21.78 -21.77
N ASN A 291 -47.76 22.34 -22.76
CA ASN A 291 -48.20 23.20 -23.88
C ASN A 291 -47.00 24.08 -24.30
N GLY A 292 -46.57 24.16 -25.55
CA GLY A 292 -47.21 23.80 -26.81
C GLY A 292 -46.23 23.82 -27.98
N VAL A 293 -46.82 23.54 -29.13
CA VAL A 293 -46.27 23.20 -30.44
C VAL A 293 -45.84 24.47 -31.19
N ASP A 294 -44.73 24.46 -31.93
CA ASP A 294 -44.71 24.66 -33.40
C ASP A 294 -43.31 24.80 -34.05
N ARG A 295 -43.14 23.99 -35.10
CA ARG A 295 -42.50 24.25 -36.41
C ARG A 295 -41.54 25.46 -36.56
N ALA A 296 -40.35 25.21 -37.12
CA ALA A 296 -40.10 25.29 -38.58
C ALA A 296 -38.60 25.32 -38.97
N LYS A 297 -38.27 24.48 -39.96
CA LYS A 297 -37.42 24.68 -41.18
C LYS A 297 -36.08 25.43 -41.07
N GLY A 298 -35.05 24.78 -41.66
CA GLY A 298 -33.68 25.26 -41.74
C GLY A 298 -33.44 26.44 -42.67
N TYR A 299 -32.17 26.82 -42.83
CA TYR A 299 -31.54 27.22 -44.10
C TYR A 299 -30.02 27.35 -43.89
N ARG A 300 -29.29 26.72 -44.81
CA ARG A 300 -27.87 26.88 -45.20
C ARG A 300 -26.76 26.72 -44.18
#